data_AF-G5B201-F1
#
_entry.id   AF-G5B201-F1
#
_cell.length_a   1.000
_cell.length_b   1.000
_cell.length_c   1.000
_cell.angle_alpha   90.00
_cell.angle_beta   90.00
_cell.angle_gamma   90.00
#
_symmetry.space_group_name_H-M   'P 1'
#
loop_
_entity.id
_entity.type
_entity.pdbx_description
1 polymer ?
#
loop_
_entity_poly.entity_id
_entity_poly.type
_entity_poly.pdbx_seq_one_letter_code
_entity_poly.pdbx_strand_id
1 'polypeptide(L)'
;MVSISDLKSWGLGASNNNWKTLYEVKSENLGQGDKADYFSSVATVVYLHKENCMYLACSTQDCNKKVIDQQNGLYCCEKCDHEFPNFKYRMILLGNILDFQENQWVTCFQESAEAILGQNTAYLGELKEKNKQAFEEGFQNANFRSFMFKIRVKLETYNDES
;
A
#
# COMPACT_ATOMS: atom_id res chain seq x y z
N MET A 1 -16.23 8.87 -14.36
CA MET A 1 -16.14 8.09 -13.10
C MET A 1 -15.76 6.67 -13.50
N VAL A 2 -14.47 6.33 -13.43
CA VAL A 2 -14.02 4.98 -13.78
C VAL A 2 -14.15 4.14 -12.50
N SER A 3 -15.17 3.30 -12.45
CA SER A 3 -15.31 2.30 -11.38
C SER A 3 -14.32 1.18 -11.66
N ILE A 4 -13.24 1.10 -10.89
CA ILE A 4 -12.35 -0.09 -10.88
C ILE A 4 -12.99 -1.11 -9.94
N SER A 5 -14.19 -1.60 -10.31
CA SER A 5 -14.88 -2.68 -9.59
C SER A 5 -15.22 -3.88 -10.49
N ASP A 6 -14.94 -3.81 -11.79
CA ASP A 6 -15.36 -4.87 -12.74
C ASP A 6 -14.19 -5.73 -13.24
N LEU A 7 -13.34 -6.21 -12.32
CA LEU A 7 -12.40 -7.30 -12.64
C LEU A 7 -12.21 -8.27 -11.48
N LYS A 8 -13.32 -8.82 -11.00
CA LYS A 8 -13.52 -10.25 -10.69
C LYS A 8 -14.90 -10.43 -10.08
N SER A 9 -15.73 -11.23 -10.76
CA SER A 9 -16.96 -11.80 -10.22
C SER A 9 -16.69 -12.36 -8.82
N TRP A 10 -17.19 -11.66 -7.80
CA TRP A 10 -17.32 -12.18 -6.44
C TRP A 10 -18.80 -12.34 -6.15
N GLY A 11 -19.15 -13.56 -5.76
CA GLY A 11 -20.51 -14.04 -5.62
C GLY A 11 -21.39 -13.14 -4.75
N LEU A 12 -22.67 -13.19 -5.07
CA LEU A 12 -23.79 -12.66 -4.31
C LEU A 12 -23.82 -13.29 -2.89
N GLY A 13 -22.94 -12.84 -2.01
CA GLY A 13 -23.09 -12.91 -0.58
C GLY A 13 -23.29 -11.48 -0.11
N ALA A 14 -24.40 -11.20 0.57
CA ALA A 14 -24.69 -9.89 1.15
C ALA A 14 -23.58 -9.52 2.15
N SER A 15 -22.49 -8.91 1.68
CA SER A 15 -21.51 -8.29 2.56
C SER A 15 -22.16 -7.02 3.06
N ASN A 16 -22.46 -6.98 4.35
CA ASN A 16 -22.89 -5.76 5.02
C ASN A 16 -21.71 -4.78 4.91
N ASN A 17 -21.70 -3.96 3.87
CA ASN A 17 -20.56 -3.13 3.50
C ASN A 17 -20.52 -1.97 4.50
N ASN A 18 -19.60 -2.03 5.47
CA ASN A 18 -19.44 -1.03 6.53
C ASN A 18 -18.87 0.27 5.95
N TRP A 19 -19.73 1.05 5.30
CA TRP A 19 -19.37 2.34 4.71
C TRP A 19 -19.25 3.40 5.79
N LYS A 20 -18.11 4.10 5.79
CA LYS A 20 -17.83 5.19 6.72
C LYS A 20 -17.07 6.32 6.04
N THR A 21 -17.34 7.54 6.47
CA THR A 21 -16.47 8.69 6.29
C THR A 21 -15.21 8.54 7.14
N LEU A 22 -14.13 9.21 6.76
CA LEU A 22 -12.89 9.21 7.54
C LEU A 22 -13.09 9.86 8.91
N TYR A 23 -14.04 10.80 9.03
CA TYR A 23 -14.45 11.36 10.31
C TYR A 23 -15.13 10.32 11.21
N GLU A 24 -16.12 9.57 10.70
CA GLU A 24 -16.82 8.53 11.48
C GLU A 24 -15.87 7.49 12.04
N VAL A 25 -14.87 7.07 11.26
CA VAL A 25 -13.82 6.13 11.68
C VAL A 25 -13.08 6.65 12.91
N LYS A 26 -12.72 7.93 12.93
CA LYS A 26 -12.07 8.58 14.08
C LYS A 26 -13.03 8.74 15.25
N SER A 27 -14.25 9.25 15.02
CA SER A 27 -15.21 9.54 16.07
C SER A 27 -15.73 8.29 16.79
N GLU A 28 -15.82 7.17 16.08
CA GLU A 28 -16.23 5.88 16.62
C GLU A 28 -15.05 5.08 17.18
N ASN A 29 -13.83 5.63 17.15
CA ASN A 29 -12.65 4.99 17.70
C ASN A 29 -12.35 3.61 17.09
N LEU A 30 -12.59 3.44 15.78
CA LEU A 30 -12.34 2.17 15.10
C LEU A 30 -10.87 1.76 15.22
N GLY A 31 -10.64 0.47 15.46
CA GLY A 31 -9.32 -0.12 15.61
C GLY A 31 -8.76 -0.07 17.03
N GLN A 32 -9.45 0.54 18.01
CA GLN A 32 -9.03 0.56 19.42
C GLN A 32 -9.34 -0.73 20.19
N GLY A 33 -10.16 -1.63 19.63
CA GLY A 33 -10.43 -2.94 20.22
C GLY A 33 -9.28 -3.94 20.03
N ASP A 34 -9.39 -5.11 20.66
CA ASP A 34 -8.40 -6.20 20.52
C ASP A 34 -8.23 -6.69 19.07
N LYS A 35 -9.32 -6.62 18.30
CA LYS A 35 -9.39 -7.03 16.90
C LYS A 35 -9.35 -5.81 15.99
N ALA A 36 -8.78 -6.01 14.80
CA ALA A 36 -8.82 -4.98 13.77
C ALA A 36 -10.24 -4.79 13.24
N ASP A 37 -10.60 -3.53 12.99
CA ASP A 37 -11.83 -3.15 12.31
C ASP A 37 -11.60 -3.00 10.82
N TYR A 38 -12.68 -3.15 10.05
CA TYR A 38 -12.66 -2.98 8.61
C TYR A 38 -13.82 -2.08 8.19
N PHE A 39 -13.54 -1.13 7.31
CA PHE A 39 -14.54 -0.25 6.73
C PHE A 39 -14.24 0.03 5.26
N SER A 40 -15.25 0.53 4.55
CA SER A 40 -15.13 1.01 3.18
C SER A 40 -15.35 2.52 3.14
N SER A 41 -14.58 3.24 2.33
CA SER A 41 -14.74 4.69 2.17
C SER A 41 -14.37 5.14 0.76
N VAL A 42 -15.01 6.20 0.29
CA VAL A 42 -14.57 6.89 -0.93
C VAL A 42 -13.71 8.06 -0.49
N ALA A 43 -12.46 8.07 -0.93
CA ALA A 43 -11.51 9.12 -0.60
C ALA A 43 -10.65 9.46 -1.80
N THR A 44 -10.00 10.62 -1.75
CA THR A 44 -9.08 11.12 -2.77
C THR A 44 -7.67 11.07 -2.24
N VAL A 45 -6.75 10.49 -3.01
CA VAL A 45 -5.32 10.54 -2.69
C VAL A 45 -4.86 11.99 -2.82
N VAL A 46 -4.35 12.58 -1.74
CA VAL A 46 -3.84 13.96 -1.75
C VAL A 46 -2.32 14.03 -1.70
N TYR A 47 -1.69 12.98 -1.20
CA TYR A 47 -0.23 12.89 -1.13
C TYR A 47 0.24 11.43 -1.12
N LEU A 48 1.40 11.17 -1.71
CA LEU A 48 2.07 9.87 -1.75
C LEU A 48 3.55 10.03 -1.40
N HIS A 49 4.04 9.33 -0.38
CA HIS A 49 5.48 9.28 -0.07
C HIS A 49 6.21 8.44 -1.11
N LYS A 50 7.18 9.04 -1.81
CA LYS A 50 7.92 8.40 -2.91
C LYS A 50 9.27 7.80 -2.49
N GLU A 51 9.88 8.31 -1.44
CA GLU A 51 11.25 7.96 -1.04
C GLU A 51 11.33 6.50 -0.58
N ASN A 52 10.39 6.12 0.30
CA ASN A 52 10.32 4.81 0.95
C ASN A 52 9.15 3.95 0.45
N CYS A 53 8.66 4.20 -0.76
CA CYS A 53 7.48 3.51 -1.31
C CYS A 53 7.72 2.05 -1.71
N MET A 54 8.99 1.59 -1.69
CA MET A 54 9.41 0.27 -2.13
C MET A 54 10.55 -0.27 -1.28
N TYR A 55 10.66 -1.59 -1.24
CA TYR A 55 11.81 -2.29 -0.65
C TYR A 55 12.26 -3.46 -1.53
N LEU A 56 13.52 -3.88 -1.35
CA LEU A 56 14.08 -5.07 -1.98
C LEU A 56 13.57 -6.30 -1.21
N ALA A 57 12.86 -7.20 -1.88
CA ALA A 57 12.30 -8.40 -1.29
C ALA A 57 12.95 -9.67 -1.85
N CYS A 58 12.85 -10.75 -1.07
CA CYS A 58 13.34 -12.08 -1.44
C CYS A 58 12.82 -12.53 -2.81
N SER A 59 13.69 -13.05 -3.67
CA SER A 59 13.32 -13.48 -5.03
C SER A 59 12.55 -14.81 -5.07
N THR A 60 12.54 -15.59 -3.98
CA THR A 60 11.79 -16.86 -3.93
C THR A 60 10.28 -16.65 -4.02
N GLN A 61 9.60 -17.67 -4.56
CA GLN A 61 8.15 -17.75 -4.58
C GLN A 61 7.63 -17.74 -3.13
N ASP A 62 6.55 -17.00 -2.87
CA ASP A 62 5.88 -16.88 -1.58
C ASP A 62 6.68 -16.28 -0.40
N CYS A 63 7.86 -15.71 -0.66
CA CYS A 63 8.60 -14.92 0.33
C CYS A 63 8.57 -13.43 0.01
N ASN A 64 8.10 -12.61 0.95
CA ASN A 64 8.03 -11.15 0.81
C ASN A 64 8.93 -10.40 1.80
N LYS A 65 9.81 -11.13 2.51
CA LYS A 65 10.74 -10.57 3.50
C LYS A 65 11.73 -9.63 2.79
N LYS A 66 12.01 -8.50 3.41
CA LYS A 66 13.05 -7.56 2.96
C LYS A 66 14.41 -8.26 2.99
N VAL A 67 15.17 -8.15 1.91
CA VAL A 67 16.55 -8.67 1.84
C VAL A 67 17.56 -7.61 2.25
N ILE A 68 18.72 -8.08 2.70
CA ILE A 68 19.87 -7.25 3.05
C ILE A 68 20.87 -7.35 1.89
N ASP A 69 21.25 -6.21 1.31
CA ASP A 69 22.31 -6.13 0.31
C ASP A 69 23.67 -6.34 0.99
N GLN A 70 24.38 -7.39 0.59
CA GLN A 70 25.68 -7.76 1.16
C GLN A 70 26.85 -6.97 0.52
N GLN A 71 26.58 -6.09 -0.44
CA GLN A 71 27.59 -5.29 -1.17
C GLN A 71 28.63 -6.13 -1.96
N ASN A 72 28.34 -7.40 -2.18
CA ASN A 72 29.14 -8.35 -2.96
C ASN A 72 28.39 -8.88 -4.19
N GLY A 73 27.24 -8.27 -4.52
CA GLY A 73 26.34 -8.72 -5.58
C GLY A 73 25.29 -9.75 -5.14
N LEU A 74 25.26 -10.12 -3.85
CA LEU A 74 24.29 -11.05 -3.28
C LEU A 74 23.36 -10.34 -2.27
N TYR A 75 22.15 -10.90 -2.14
CA TYR A 75 21.09 -10.43 -1.27
C TYR A 75 20.70 -11.53 -0.29
N CYS A 76 20.81 -11.26 1.01
CA CYS A 76 20.49 -12.24 2.05
C CYS A 76 19.04 -12.10 2.54
N CYS A 77 18.31 -13.22 2.59
CA CYS A 77 16.97 -13.28 3.16
C CYS A 77 16.97 -14.04 4.49
N GLU A 78 16.79 -13.34 5.60
CA GLU A 78 16.73 -13.95 6.96
C GLU A 78 15.61 -15.00 7.11
N LYS A 79 14.51 -14.87 6.36
CA LYS A 79 13.38 -15.81 6.46
C LYS A 79 13.69 -17.15 5.77
N CYS A 80 14.41 -17.09 4.65
CA CYS A 80 14.76 -18.27 3.88
C CYS A 80 16.14 -18.84 4.26
N ASP A 81 16.89 -18.10 5.08
CA ASP A 81 18.27 -18.41 5.48
C ASP A 81 19.16 -18.70 4.25
N HIS A 82 19.06 -17.84 3.24
CA HIS A 82 19.73 -18.04 1.95
C HIS A 82 20.09 -16.72 1.28
N GLU A 83 21.13 -16.78 0.43
CA GLU A 83 21.60 -15.68 -0.38
C GLU A 83 21.20 -15.85 -1.85
N PHE A 84 20.83 -14.76 -2.50
CA PHE A 84 20.37 -14.74 -3.88
C PHE A 84 21.14 -13.71 -4.69
N PRO A 85 21.45 -13.98 -5.97
CA PRO A 85 22.06 -12.97 -6.85
C PRO A 85 21.06 -11.91 -7.34
N ASN A 86 19.78 -12.04 -6.98
CA ASN A 86 18.69 -11.19 -7.43
C ASN A 86 17.69 -10.90 -6.30
N PHE A 87 16.81 -9.93 -6.56
CA PHE A 87 15.73 -9.52 -5.68
C PHE A 87 14.49 -9.18 -6.50
N LYS A 88 13.37 -8.95 -5.82
CA LYS A 88 12.17 -8.35 -6.42
C LYS A 88 11.80 -7.07 -5.70
N TYR A 89 11.41 -6.04 -6.45
CA TYR A 89 10.81 -4.85 -5.83
C TYR A 89 9.41 -5.18 -5.30
N ARG A 90 9.10 -4.69 -4.09
CA ARG A 90 7.75 -4.73 -3.53
C ARG A 90 7.34 -3.36 -3.01
N MET A 91 6.06 -3.01 -3.21
CA MET A 91 5.51 -1.74 -2.74
C MET A 91 5.14 -1.79 -1.26
N ILE A 92 5.44 -0.68 -0.59
CA ILE A 92 4.92 -0.28 0.71
C ILE A 92 4.67 1.23 0.64
N LEU A 93 3.55 1.60 0.03
CA LEU A 93 3.23 2.98 -0.29
C LEU A 93 2.49 3.63 0.88
N LEU A 94 3.12 4.60 1.54
CA LEU A 94 2.44 5.47 2.49
C LEU A 94 1.76 6.61 1.73
N GLY A 95 0.44 6.71 1.85
CA GLY A 95 -0.36 7.75 1.21
C GLY A 95 -1.25 8.47 2.21
N ASN A 96 -1.54 9.73 1.92
CA ASN A 96 -2.58 10.50 2.61
C ASN A 96 -3.82 10.54 1.71
N ILE A 97 -4.95 10.11 2.26
CA ILE A 97 -6.26 10.13 1.61
C ILE A 97 -7.18 11.10 2.36
N LEU A 98 -8.03 11.79 1.62
CA LEU A 98 -8.93 12.82 2.14
C LEU A 98 -10.35 12.58 1.62
N ASP A 99 -11.35 12.70 2.50
CA ASP A 99 -12.75 12.86 2.12
C ASP A 99 -13.21 14.32 2.39
N PHE A 100 -14.50 14.60 2.27
CA PHE A 100 -15.01 15.96 2.44
C PHE A 100 -14.87 16.52 3.87
N GLN A 101 -14.51 15.70 4.87
CA GLN A 101 -14.40 16.10 6.28
C GLN A 101 -12.99 15.96 6.82
N GLU A 102 -12.32 14.83 6.54
CA GLU A 102 -11.13 14.41 7.25
C GLU A 102 -10.12 13.74 6.34
N ASN A 103 -8.85 13.73 6.79
CA ASN A 103 -7.78 12.99 6.12
C ASN A 103 -7.27 11.82 6.98
N GLN A 104 -6.69 10.84 6.31
CA GLN A 104 -6.15 9.64 6.93
C GLN A 104 -4.89 9.19 6.19
N TRP A 105 -3.84 8.89 6.96
CA TRP A 105 -2.67 8.18 6.46
C TRP A 105 -2.96 6.69 6.36
N VAL A 106 -2.62 6.10 5.21
CA VAL A 106 -2.84 4.69 4.90
C VAL A 106 -1.56 4.09 4.30
N THR A 107 -1.28 2.85 4.69
CA THR A 107 -0.22 2.05 4.07
C THR A 107 -0.84 1.11 3.04
N CYS A 108 -0.49 1.30 1.78
CA CYS A 108 -0.92 0.49 0.65
C CYS A 108 0.20 -0.49 0.28
N PHE A 109 -0.07 -1.78 0.40
CA PHE A 109 0.83 -2.84 -0.07
C PHE A 109 0.67 -3.08 -1.57
N GLN A 110 1.60 -3.85 -2.14
CA GLN A 110 1.66 -4.30 -3.54
C GLN A 110 0.42 -4.00 -4.40
N GLU A 111 -0.64 -4.80 -4.28
CA GLU A 111 -1.82 -4.74 -5.17
C GLU A 111 -2.51 -3.37 -5.10
N SER A 112 -2.75 -2.86 -3.89
CA SER A 112 -3.37 -1.54 -3.69
C SER A 112 -2.50 -0.39 -4.18
N ALA A 113 -1.18 -0.49 -4.02
CA ALA A 113 -0.25 0.54 -4.47
C ALA A 113 -0.13 0.58 -6.00
N GLU A 114 -0.06 -0.59 -6.65
CA GLU A 114 -0.09 -0.70 -8.12
C GLU A 114 -1.41 -0.18 -8.69
N ALA A 115 -2.53 -0.44 -8.03
CA ALA A 115 -3.83 0.10 -8.44
C ALA A 115 -3.88 1.64 -8.36
N ILE A 116 -3.30 2.24 -7.30
CA ILE A 116 -3.23 3.70 -7.15
C ILE A 116 -2.31 4.33 -8.20
N LEU A 117 -1.13 3.74 -8.41
CA LEU A 117 -0.12 4.25 -9.34
C LEU A 117 -0.40 3.91 -10.81
N GLY A 118 -1.28 2.95 -11.08
CA GLY A 118 -1.65 2.50 -12.42
C GLY A 118 -0.52 1.79 -13.18
N GLN A 119 0.51 1.31 -12.47
CA GLN A 119 1.69 0.66 -13.03
C GLN A 119 2.15 -0.48 -12.13
N ASN A 120 2.77 -1.50 -12.72
CA ASN A 120 3.33 -2.61 -11.94
C ASN A 120 4.65 -2.20 -11.25
N THR A 121 4.94 -2.87 -10.13
CA THR A 121 6.06 -2.51 -9.25
C THR A 121 7.42 -2.78 -9.87
N ALA A 122 7.54 -3.83 -10.70
CA ALA A 122 8.79 -4.13 -11.38
C ALA A 122 9.20 -2.97 -12.29
N TYR A 123 8.25 -2.47 -13.10
CA TYR A 123 8.43 -1.32 -13.97
C TYR A 123 8.73 -0.04 -13.19
N LEU A 124 7.96 0.25 -12.14
CA LEU A 124 8.21 1.43 -11.31
C LEU A 124 9.59 1.37 -10.62
N GLY A 125 10.03 0.19 -10.19
CA GLY A 125 11.36 -0.02 -9.62
C GLY A 125 12.48 0.22 -10.65
N GLU A 126 12.29 -0.19 -11.90
CA GLU A 126 13.22 0.15 -12.98
C GLU A 126 13.26 1.65 -13.28
N LEU A 127 12.10 2.32 -13.31
CA LEU A 127 12.03 3.77 -13.51
C LEU A 127 12.76 4.53 -12.39
N LYS A 128 12.62 4.09 -11.13
CA LYS A 128 13.29 4.73 -9.99
C LYS A 128 14.81 4.86 -10.19
N GLU A 129 15.42 3.86 -10.82
CA GLU A 129 16.87 3.83 -11.11
C GLU A 129 17.22 4.50 -12.44
N LYS A 130 16.48 4.21 -13.51
CA LYS A 130 16.86 4.56 -14.89
C LYS A 130 16.27 5.89 -15.37
N ASN A 131 15.12 6.30 -14.83
CA ASN A 131 14.39 7.49 -15.26
C ASN A 131 13.56 8.09 -14.11
N LYS A 132 14.25 8.79 -13.20
CA LYS A 132 13.65 9.41 -12.02
C LYS A 132 12.53 10.38 -12.36
N GLN A 133 12.62 11.09 -13.48
CA GLN A 133 11.58 12.02 -13.90
C GLN A 133 10.26 11.28 -14.20
N ALA A 134 10.30 10.23 -15.03
CA ALA A 134 9.11 9.44 -15.35
C ALA A 134 8.53 8.75 -14.10
N PHE A 135 9.39 8.34 -13.16
CA PHE A 135 8.96 7.83 -11.86
C PHE A 135 8.17 8.89 -11.07
N GLU A 136 8.68 10.12 -10.96
CA GLU A 136 8.01 11.22 -10.27
C GLU A 136 6.70 11.63 -10.94
N GLU A 137 6.66 11.68 -12.27
CA GLU A 137 5.45 11.93 -13.05
C GLU A 137 4.36 10.89 -12.76
N GLY A 138 4.74 9.61 -12.59
CA GLY A 138 3.80 8.56 -12.18
C GLY A 138 3.10 8.86 -10.85
N PHE A 139 3.85 9.33 -9.85
CA PHE A 139 3.30 9.71 -8.55
C PHE A 139 2.44 10.98 -8.63
N GLN A 140 2.89 11.99 -9.40
CA GLN A 140 2.11 13.21 -9.62
C GLN A 140 0.77 12.90 -10.28
N ASN A 141 0.77 12.04 -11.30
CA ASN A 141 -0.44 11.64 -12.01
C ASN A 141 -1.42 10.86 -11.13
N ALA A 142 -0.94 10.15 -10.11
CA ALA A 142 -1.75 9.39 -9.17
C ALA A 142 -2.39 10.26 -8.07
N ASN A 143 -1.81 11.42 -7.75
CA ASN A 143 -2.41 12.38 -6.83
C ASN A 143 -3.74 12.92 -7.40
N PHE A 144 -4.63 13.31 -6.49
CA PHE A 144 -5.96 13.85 -6.77
C PHE A 144 -6.89 12.90 -7.53
N ARG A 145 -6.62 11.59 -7.45
CA ARG A 145 -7.54 10.54 -7.91
C ARG A 145 -8.31 9.97 -6.73
N SER A 146 -9.62 9.76 -6.95
CA SER A 146 -10.51 9.17 -5.95
C SER A 146 -10.69 7.67 -6.19
N PHE A 147 -10.73 6.93 -5.10
CA PHE A 147 -10.93 5.48 -5.12
C PHE A 147 -11.92 5.06 -4.04
N MET A 148 -12.50 3.88 -4.23
CA MET A 148 -13.18 3.15 -3.15
C MET A 148 -12.14 2.32 -2.40
N PHE A 149 -11.85 2.70 -1.18
CA PHE A 149 -10.90 2.00 -0.31
C PHE A 149 -11.64 1.01 0.59
N LYS A 150 -11.06 -0.18 0.78
CA LYS A 150 -11.38 -1.08 1.87
C LYS A 150 -10.20 -1.06 2.85
N ILE A 151 -10.42 -0.52 4.03
CA ILE A 151 -9.36 -0.18 4.97
C ILE A 151 -9.47 -1.07 6.20
N ARG A 152 -8.36 -1.70 6.58
CA ARG A 152 -8.17 -2.34 7.88
C ARG A 152 -7.57 -1.32 8.82
N VAL A 153 -8.16 -1.12 9.99
CA VAL A 153 -7.64 -0.24 11.03
C VAL A 153 -7.43 -1.03 12.32
N LYS A 154 -6.27 -0.83 12.93
CA LYS A 154 -5.91 -1.43 14.22
C LYS A 154 -4.91 -0.49 14.87
N LEU A 155 -5.11 -0.18 16.14
CA LEU A 155 -4.12 0.50 16.96
C LEU A 155 -2.94 -0.48 17.16
N GLU A 156 -1.75 -0.08 16.73
CA GLU A 156 -0.53 -0.84 16.98
C GLU A 156 0.29 -0.10 18.04
N THR A 157 0.55 -0.76 19.17
CA THR A 157 1.49 -0.27 20.19
C THR A 157 2.89 -0.61 19.73
N TYR A 158 3.72 0.40 19.46
CA TYR A 158 5.10 0.20 19.06
C TYR A 158 6.03 0.81 20.11
N ASN A 159 6.82 -0.03 20.81
CA ASN A 159 7.81 0.41 21.81
C ASN A 159 7.25 1.40 22.88
N ASP A 160 6.18 1.00 23.58
CA ASP A 160 5.58 1.71 24.72
C ASP A 160 4.95 3.10 24.45
N GLU A 161 4.85 3.53 23.19
CA GLU A 161 3.99 4.66 22.81
C GLU A 161 2.83 4.16 21.94
N SER A 162 1.61 4.56 22.36
CA SER A 162 0.35 4.30 21.66
C SER A 162 -0.09 5.51 20.86
#